data_AF-A0A382ICW7-F1
#
_entry.id   AF-A0A382ICW7-F1
#
_cell.length_a   1.000
_cell.length_b   1.000
_cell.length_c   1.000
_cell.angle_alpha   90.00
_cell.angle_beta   90.00
_cell.angle_gamma   90.00
#
_symmetry.space_group_name_H-M   'P 1'
#
loop_
_entity.id
_entity.type
_entity.pdbx_description
1 polymer ?
#
loop_
_entity_poly.entity_id
_entity_poly.type
_entity_poly.pdbx_seq_one_letter_code
_entity_poly.pdbx_strand_id
1 'polypeptide(L)' 'MRAVRTVDGVFDVVEVPEPEGDGVLVEVASAGICGSDLHMAGFELPTTFGHEVAGRTTDGTTVAVRPTRTCGSCDR' A
#
# COMPACT_ATOMS: atom_id res chain seq x y z
N MET A 1 11.06 7.99 -2.40
CA MET A 1 9.69 8.42 -2.04
C MET A 1 9.42 8.00 -0.60
N ARG A 2 8.61 8.78 0.13
CA ARG A 2 8.31 8.48 1.54
C ARG A 2 7.26 7.37 1.66
N ALA A 3 7.48 6.45 2.58
CA ALA A 3 6.57 5.34 2.86
C ALA A 3 6.59 4.97 4.35
N VAL A 4 5.51 4.36 4.85
CA VAL A 4 5.45 3.85 6.23
C VAL A 4 5.87 2.37 6.24
N ARG A 5 6.89 2.05 7.04
CA ARG A 5 7.36 0.68 7.30
C ARG A 5 7.55 0.48 8.80
N THR A 6 7.77 -0.76 9.23
CA THR A 6 8.26 -1.04 10.58
C THR A 6 9.79 -1.08 10.60
N VAL A 7 10.38 -0.36 11.56
CA VAL A 7 11.82 -0.37 11.89
C VAL A 7 11.92 -0.67 13.38
N ASP A 8 12.61 -1.76 13.74
CA ASP A 8 12.71 -2.24 15.12
C ASP A 8 11.34 -2.38 15.83
N GLY A 9 10.36 -2.92 15.11
CA GLY A 9 8.99 -3.15 15.63
C GLY A 9 8.11 -1.90 15.76
N VAL A 10 8.56 -0.72 15.31
CA VAL A 10 7.81 0.54 15.39
C VAL A 10 7.58 1.13 14.00
N PHE A 11 6.44 1.79 13.78
CA PHE A 11 6.18 2.51 12.54
C PHE A 11 7.14 3.69 12.36
N ASP A 12 7.77 3.77 11.18
CA ASP A 12 8.60 4.90 10.79
C ASP A 12 8.34 5.28 9.33
N VAL A 13 8.60 6.55 9.01
CA VAL A 13 8.58 7.08 7.65
C VAL A 13 9.98 6.97 7.07
N VAL A 14 10.14 6.08 6.10
CA VAL A 14 11.43 5.81 5.44
C VAL A 14 11.38 6.23 3.98
N GLU A 15 12.57 6.46 3.40
CA GLU A 15 12.71 6.60 1.95
C GLU A 15 12.77 5.22 1.30
N VAL A 16 11.98 5.03 0.26
CA VAL A 16 11.97 3.83 -0.58
C VAL A 16 12.16 4.21 -2.05
N PRO A 17 12.68 3.30 -2.91
CA PRO A 17 12.68 3.50 -4.35
C PRO A 17 11.26 3.75 -4.88
N GLU A 18 11.16 4.41 -6.03
CA GLU A 18 9.88 4.46 -6.74
C GLU A 18 9.41 3.03 -7.10
N PRO A 19 8.10 2.76 -7.08
CA PRO A 19 7.58 1.45 -7.40
C PRO A 19 7.80 1.14 -8.88
N GLU A 20 8.28 -0.07 -9.15
CA GLU A 20 8.53 -0.61 -10.49
C GLU A 20 7.72 -1.91 -10.71
N GLY A 21 7.51 -2.28 -11.97
CA GLY A 21 6.86 -3.54 -12.36
C GLY A 21 5.43 -3.39 -12.90
N ASP A 22 4.71 -4.50 -12.96
CA ASP A 22 3.38 -4.57 -13.57
C ASP A 22 2.32 -3.83 -12.74
N GLY A 23 1.46 -3.07 -13.40
CA GLY A 23 0.32 -2.40 -12.77
C GLY A 23 0.11 -0.99 -13.29
N VAL A 24 -0.57 -0.17 -12.48
CA VAL A 24 -0.82 1.24 -12.75
C VAL A 24 -0.19 2.05 -11.63
N LEU A 25 0.65 3.02 -11.98
CA LEU A 25 1.22 3.95 -10.99
C LEU A 25 0.12 4.88 -10.47
N VAL A 26 -0.01 4.93 -9.14
CA VAL A 26 -0.99 5.78 -8.45
C VAL A 26 -0.25 6.74 -7.54
N GLU A 27 -0.44 8.04 -7.77
CA GLU A 27 -0.09 9.07 -6.80
C GLU A 27 -1.12 9.02 -5.66
N VAL A 28 -0.65 8.59 -4.49
CA VAL A 28 -1.50 8.41 -3.30
C VAL A 28 -1.93 9.78 -2.77
N ALA A 29 -3.25 10.02 -2.74
CA ALA A 29 -3.82 11.23 -2.17
C ALA A 29 -4.21 11.04 -0.70
N SER A 30 -4.63 9.83 -0.34
CA SER A 30 -4.94 9.45 1.05
C SER A 30 -4.80 7.94 1.26
N ALA A 31 -4.46 7.58 2.50
CA ALA A 31 -4.49 6.21 2.99
C ALA A 31 -5.17 6.19 4.37
N GLY A 32 -6.17 5.32 4.52
CA GLY A 32 -6.80 5.02 5.80
C GLY A 32 -5.92 4.13 6.67
N ILE A 33 -6.24 4.12 7.98
CA ILE A 33 -5.56 3.28 8.97
C ILE A 33 -6.59 2.31 9.54
N CYS A 34 -6.29 1.03 9.47
CA CYS A 34 -7.12 -0.03 10.00
C CYS A 34 -6.49 -0.69 11.24
N GLY A 35 -7.30 -1.34 12.08
CA GLY A 35 -6.79 -2.12 13.22
C GLY A 35 -5.86 -3.26 12.79
N SER A 36 -6.03 -3.81 11.58
CA SER A 36 -5.15 -4.84 11.01
C SER A 36 -3.73 -4.32 10.76
N ASP A 37 -3.53 -3.03 10.45
CA ASP A 37 -2.20 -2.45 10.31
C ASP A 37 -1.43 -2.53 11.63
N LEU A 38 -2.11 -2.25 12.75
CA LEU A 38 -1.53 -2.36 14.10
C LEU A 38 -1.17 -3.80 14.45
N HIS A 39 -2.03 -4.76 14.09
CA HIS A 39 -1.71 -6.18 14.27
C HIS A 39 -0.53 -6.61 13.40
N MET A 40 -0.43 -6.10 12.17
CA MET A 40 0.66 -6.42 11.23
C MET A 40 2.01 -5.82 11.66
N ALA A 41 2.02 -4.72 12.41
CA ALA A 41 3.25 -4.08 12.88
C ALA A 41 4.14 -5.02 13.71
N GLY A 42 3.53 -5.92 14.50
CA GLY A 42 4.25 -6.89 15.31
C GLY A 42 4.94 -8.02 14.53
N PHE A 43 4.76 -8.09 13.21
CA PHE A 43 5.37 -9.12 12.36
C PHE A 43 6.62 -8.63 11.59
N GLU A 44 7.07 -7.39 11.81
CA GLU A 44 8.29 -6.83 11.20
C GLU A 44 8.38 -7.04 9.68
N LEU A 45 7.25 -6.89 9.00
CA LEU A 45 7.15 -7.17 7.57
C LEU A 45 8.02 -6.18 6.77
N PRO A 46 8.80 -6.65 5.77
CA PRO A 46 9.63 -5.78 4.93
C PRO A 46 8.81 -5.08 3.84
N THR A 47 7.58 -4.65 4.16
CA THR A 47 6.63 -4.05 3.21
C THR A 47 6.21 -2.64 3.65
N THR A 48 5.78 -1.85 2.68
CA THR A 48 5.05 -0.60 2.94
C THR A 48 3.64 -0.94 3.42
N PHE A 49 3.18 -0.25 4.48
CA PHE A 49 1.84 -0.42 5.05
C PHE A 49 0.76 0.37 4.30
N GLY A 50 -0.50 -0.01 4.53
CA GLY A 50 -1.69 0.65 4.00
C GLY A 50 -2.44 -0.22 2.98
N HIS A 51 -3.72 -0.45 3.25
CA HIS A 51 -4.61 -1.23 2.37
C HIS A 51 -5.95 -0.52 2.10
N GLU A 52 -6.10 0.71 2.58
CA GLU A 52 -7.26 1.58 2.37
C GLU A 52 -6.81 2.82 1.58
N VAL A 53 -6.53 2.67 0.28
CA VAL A 53 -5.80 3.70 -0.50
C VAL A 53 -6.69 4.33 -1.58
N ALA A 54 -6.62 5.65 -1.71
CA ALA A 54 -7.20 6.41 -2.82
C ALA A 54 -6.19 7.41 -3.40
N GLY A 55 -6.28 7.67 -4.70
CA GLY A 55 -5.30 8.50 -5.39
C GLY A 55 -5.65 8.82 -6.82
N ARG A 56 -4.64 9.19 -7.60
CA ARG A 56 -4.77 9.51 -9.03
C ARG A 56 -3.76 8.73 -9.85
N THR A 57 -4.18 8.28 -11.02
CA THR A 57 -3.26 7.74 -12.04
C THR A 57 -2.49 8.87 -12.74
N THR A 58 -1.48 8.52 -13.53
CA THR A 58 -0.64 9.49 -14.26
C THR A 58 -1.41 10.33 -15.29
N ASP A 59 -2.56 9.86 -15.76
CA ASP A 59 -3.47 10.60 -16.64
C ASP A 59 -4.51 11.45 -15.88
N GLY A 60 -4.44 11.47 -14.54
CA GLY A 60 -5.30 12.27 -13.67
C GLY A 60 -6.58 11.59 -13.18
N THR A 61 -6.87 10.36 -13.62
CA THR A 61 -8.07 9.61 -13.22
C THR A 61 -8.04 9.31 -11.72
N THR A 62 -9.11 9.67 -11.00
CA THR A 62 -9.27 9.34 -9.57
C THR A 62 -9.57 7.85 -9.41
N VAL A 63 -8.86 7.17 -8.51
CA VAL A 63 -9.03 5.74 -8.23
C VAL A 63 -9.11 5.45 -6.74
N ALA A 64 -9.85 4.39 -6.39
CA ALA A 64 -9.78 3.71 -5.10
C ALA A 64 -9.16 2.33 -5.32
N VAL A 65 -8.21 1.95 -4.47
CA VAL A 65 -7.44 0.71 -4.62
C VAL A 65 -8.14 -0.40 -3.84
N ARG A 66 -8.50 -1.48 -4.54
CA ARG A 66 -8.88 -2.73 -3.88
C ARG A 66 -7.59 -3.48 -3.47
N PRO A 67 -7.34 -3.71 -2.17
CA PRO A 67 -6.09 -4.34 -1.72
C PRO A 67 -6.06 -5.84 -2.03
N THR A 68 -7.20 -6.45 -2.32
CA THR A 68 -7.32 -7.85 -2.68
C THR A 68 -7.31 -8.04 -4.20
N ARG A 69 -6.39 -8.89 -4.67
CA ARG A 69 -6.38 -9.41 -6.04
C ARG A 69 -6.96 -10.82 -6.06
N THR A 70 -7.84 -11.08 -7.00
CA THR A 70 -8.34 -12.43 -7.32
C THR A 70 -7.49 -13.01 -8.45
N CYS A 71 -7.38 -14.34 -8.54
CA CYS A 71 -6.60 -14.98 -9.61
C CYS A 71 -7.28 -14.89 -10.99
N GLY A 72 -8.59 -14.63 -11.02
CA GLY A 72 -9.39 -14.49 -12.24
C GLY A 72 -9.66 -15.80 -12.99
N SER A 73 -9.18 -16.94 -12.50
CA SER A 73 -9.32 -18.25 -13.17
C SER A 73 -10.14 -19.29 -12.40
N CYS A 74 -10.42 -19.08 -11.11
CA CYS A 74 -11.35 -19.92 -10.36
C CYS A 74 -12.67 -19.18 -10.06
N ASP A 75 -13.68 -19.96 -9.66
CA ASP A 75 -15.03 -19.52 -9.33
C ASP A 75 -15.15 -18.86 -7.94
N ARG A 76 -14.04 -18.78 -7.20
CA ARG A 76 -13.92 -18.21 -5.86
C ARG A 76 -12.66 -17.37 -5.71
#